data_AF-A0A434NSR1-F1
#
_entry.id   AF-A0A434NSR1-F1
#
_cell.length_a   1.000
_cell.length_b   1.000
_cell.length_c   1.000
_cell.angle_alpha   90.00
_cell.angle_beta   90.00
_cell.angle_gamma   90.00
#
_symmetry.space_group_name_H-M   'P 1'
#
loop_
_entity.id
_entity.type
_entity.pdbx_description
1 polymer ?
#
loop_
_entity_poly.entity_id
_entity_poly.type
_entity_poly.pdbx_seq_one_letter_code
_entity_poly.pdbx_strand_id
1 'polypeptide(L)'
;EDWKAIRAETDSDREWLPGPQQKGASPLTGLEVGEEQVQAWHAALDLAEDLLDGRTLLPHFRFADKGINMKRFFDEPKPFDLVLSITGPAIAPYLESGKILTSEEFDQIQRQFGGAGFLTFALWFN
;
A
#
# COMPACT_ATOMS: atom_id res chain seq x y z
N GLU A 1 3.91 6.98 17.88
CA GLU A 1 4.71 6.74 19.10
C GLU A 1 5.30 5.33 19.17
N ASP A 2 4.75 4.37 18.42
CA ASP A 2 5.19 2.96 18.41
C ASP A 2 6.65 2.70 17.97
N TRP A 3 7.17 3.40 16.96
CA TRP A 3 8.53 3.15 16.46
C TRP A 3 9.66 3.53 17.41
N LYS A 4 9.36 4.39 18.39
CA LYS A 4 10.31 4.73 19.45
C LYS A 4 10.39 3.62 20.50
N ALA A 5 9.28 2.93 20.73
CA ALA A 5 9.20 1.75 21.59
C ALA A 5 9.90 0.54 20.92
N ILE A 6 9.61 0.27 19.64
CA ILE A 6 10.21 -0.85 18.87
C ILE A 6 11.74 -0.74 18.77
N ARG A 7 12.30 0.49 18.73
CA ARG A 7 13.76 0.68 18.74
C ARG A 7 14.40 0.58 20.13
N ALA A 8 13.61 0.67 21.19
CA ALA A 8 14.05 0.60 22.57
C ALA A 8 13.91 -0.81 23.17
N GLU A 9 13.11 -1.68 22.54
CA GLU A 9 12.94 -3.07 22.93
C GLU A 9 14.19 -3.92 22.63
N THR A 10 14.64 -4.64 23.66
CA THR A 10 15.76 -5.58 23.63
C THR A 10 15.31 -7.04 23.71
N ASP A 11 14.00 -7.28 23.84
CA ASP A 11 13.39 -8.60 23.87
C ASP A 11 12.94 -8.97 22.45
N SER A 12 13.09 -10.25 22.08
CA SER A 12 12.85 -10.75 20.72
C SER A 12 11.84 -11.90 20.68
N ASP A 13 11.11 -12.14 21.76
CA ASP A 13 10.15 -13.24 21.82
C ASP A 13 8.79 -12.85 21.21
N ARG A 14 8.49 -13.45 20.04
CA ARG A 14 7.16 -13.47 19.38
C ARG A 14 6.66 -12.11 18.86
N GLU A 15 7.56 -11.29 18.33
CA GLU A 15 7.17 -10.04 17.65
C GLU A 15 6.77 -10.28 16.18
N TRP A 16 5.67 -9.66 15.76
CA TRP A 16 5.20 -9.72 14.36
C TRP A 16 6.03 -8.79 13.45
N LEU A 17 6.55 -7.67 13.98
CA LEU A 17 7.36 -6.71 13.23
C LEU A 17 8.79 -6.71 13.77
N PRO A 18 9.76 -7.32 13.07
CA PRO A 18 11.14 -7.34 13.54
C PRO A 18 11.77 -5.95 13.48
N GLY A 19 12.38 -5.52 14.57
CA GLY A 19 13.14 -4.26 14.63
C GLY A 19 14.47 -4.33 13.86
N PRO A 20 15.00 -3.21 13.35
CA PRO A 20 16.24 -3.16 12.56
C PRO A 20 17.51 -3.62 13.31
N GLN A 21 17.42 -3.78 14.63
CA GLN A 21 18.54 -4.26 15.46
C GLN A 21 18.58 -5.80 15.57
N GLN A 22 17.54 -6.49 15.10
CA GLN A 22 17.40 -7.95 15.22
C GLN A 22 18.27 -8.64 14.17
N LYS A 23 19.43 -9.15 14.60
CA LYS A 23 20.34 -9.93 13.75
C LYS A 23 19.82 -11.36 13.59
N GLY A 24 19.08 -11.60 12.52
CA GLY A 24 18.66 -12.94 12.12
C GLY A 24 17.52 -12.89 11.11
N ALA A 25 17.47 -13.88 10.22
CA ALA A 25 16.31 -14.09 9.37
C ALA A 25 15.06 -14.27 10.25
N SER A 26 13.99 -13.52 9.98
CA SER A 26 12.72 -13.68 10.71
C SER A 26 12.29 -15.15 10.66
N PRO A 27 12.01 -15.82 11.79
CA PRO A 27 11.60 -17.22 11.81
C PRO A 27 10.32 -17.50 11.00
N LEU A 28 9.52 -16.46 10.73
CA LEU A 28 8.26 -16.54 9.99
C LEU A 28 8.43 -16.31 8.48
N THR A 29 9.41 -15.52 8.04
CA THR A 29 9.57 -15.15 6.62
C THR A 29 10.90 -15.55 6.01
N GLY A 30 11.90 -15.93 6.82
CA GLY A 30 13.26 -16.23 6.36
C GLY A 30 14.04 -15.01 5.83
N LEU A 31 13.49 -13.80 5.96
CA LEU A 31 14.08 -12.56 5.44
C LEU A 31 15.00 -11.92 6.48
N GLU A 32 16.21 -11.54 6.06
CA GLU A 32 17.05 -10.61 6.83
C GLU A 32 16.47 -9.21 6.71
N VAL A 33 15.93 -8.68 7.81
CA VAL A 33 15.37 -7.32 7.84
C VAL A 33 16.50 -6.34 8.17
N GLY A 34 17.18 -5.87 7.13
CA GLY A 34 18.15 -4.78 7.23
C GLY A 34 17.48 -3.40 7.33
N GLU A 35 18.24 -2.39 7.74
CA GLU A 35 17.74 -0.99 7.80
C GLU A 35 17.16 -0.53 6.45
N GLU A 36 17.78 -0.91 5.33
CA GLU A 36 17.26 -0.62 3.98
C GLU A 36 15.84 -1.17 3.76
N GLN A 37 15.57 -2.38 4.26
CA GLN A 37 14.25 -3.02 4.12
C GLN A 37 13.19 -2.28 4.94
N VAL A 38 13.56 -1.82 6.14
CA VAL A 38 12.67 -1.02 7.01
C VAL A 38 12.36 0.34 6.37
N GLN A 39 13.37 1.01 5.79
CA GLN A 39 13.16 2.27 5.08
C GLN A 39 12.29 2.10 3.83
N ALA A 40 12.52 1.03 3.05
CA ALA A 40 11.71 0.71 1.89
C ALA A 40 10.24 0.41 2.25
N TRP A 41 10.02 -0.25 3.40
CA TRP A 41 8.69 -0.51 3.93
C TRP A 41 7.98 0.77 4.38
N HIS A 42 8.67 1.67 5.10
CA HIS A 42 8.12 2.98 5.45
C HIS A 42 7.73 3.80 4.23
N ALA A 43 8.61 3.87 3.23
CA ALA A 43 8.31 4.59 1.99
C ALA A 43 7.10 4.00 1.26
N ALA A 44 6.90 2.67 1.29
CA ALA A 44 5.72 2.05 0.73
C ALA A 44 4.44 2.36 1.52
N LEU A 45 4.54 2.49 2.85
CA LEU A 45 3.42 2.92 3.69
C LEU A 45 3.04 4.38 3.42
N ASP A 46 4.02 5.27 3.31
CA ASP A 46 3.76 6.69 2.99
C ASP A 46 3.06 6.83 1.63
N LEU A 47 3.50 6.06 0.62
CA LEU A 47 2.85 6.01 -0.69
C LEU A 47 1.41 5.45 -0.63
N ALA A 48 1.19 4.41 0.18
CA ALA A 48 -0.13 3.84 0.40
C ALA A 48 -1.07 4.82 1.12
N GLU A 49 -0.57 5.56 2.11
CA GLU A 49 -1.31 6.61 2.82
C GLU A 49 -1.68 7.75 1.86
N ASP A 50 -0.72 8.26 1.08
CA ASP A 50 -0.96 9.26 0.04
C ASP A 50 -2.06 8.82 -0.94
N LEU A 51 -2.06 7.53 -1.33
CA LEU A 51 -3.06 6.98 -2.23
C LEU A 51 -4.44 6.90 -1.57
N LEU A 52 -4.53 6.37 -0.36
CA LEU A 52 -5.79 6.22 0.39
C LEU A 52 -6.39 7.56 0.79
N ASP A 53 -5.57 8.59 1.00
CA ASP A 53 -6.00 9.96 1.24
C ASP A 53 -6.35 10.74 -0.05
N GLY A 54 -6.11 10.16 -1.23
CA GLY A 54 -6.35 10.80 -2.52
C GLY A 54 -5.36 11.91 -2.87
N ARG A 55 -4.22 12.00 -2.17
CA ARG A 55 -3.09 12.88 -2.51
C ARG A 55 -2.38 12.39 -3.78
N THR A 56 -2.36 11.08 -3.99
CA THR A 56 -2.00 10.45 -5.27
C THR A 56 -3.15 9.60 -5.80
N LEU A 57 -3.17 9.40 -7.12
CA LEU A 57 -4.24 8.68 -7.82
C LEU A 57 -3.73 7.33 -8.33
N LEU A 58 -4.57 6.29 -8.24
CA LEU A 58 -4.27 4.98 -8.80
C LEU A 58 -4.36 5.04 -10.34
N PRO A 59 -3.34 4.57 -11.10
CA PRO A 59 -3.40 4.57 -12.55
C PRO A 59 -4.49 3.63 -13.07
N HIS A 60 -5.10 3.99 -14.20
CA HIS A 60 -6.00 3.12 -14.94
C HIS A 60 -5.57 3.07 -16.41
N PHE A 61 -5.33 1.87 -16.95
CA PHE A 61 -4.74 1.67 -18.30
C PHE A 61 -5.50 2.39 -19.44
N ARG A 62 -6.80 2.63 -19.26
CA ARG A 62 -7.66 3.33 -20.24
C ARG A 62 -7.51 4.86 -20.22
N PHE A 63 -7.06 5.45 -19.12
CA PHE A 63 -7.05 6.89 -18.90
C PHE A 63 -5.61 7.33 -18.59
N ALA A 64 -4.92 7.89 -19.58
CA ALA A 64 -3.51 8.26 -19.44
C ALA A 64 -3.30 9.57 -18.65
N ASP A 65 -4.30 10.45 -18.64
CA ASP A 65 -4.27 11.78 -18.04
C ASP A 65 -5.08 11.89 -16.73
N LYS A 66 -5.67 10.77 -16.28
CA LYS A 66 -6.49 10.69 -15.07
C LYS A 66 -6.19 9.42 -14.29
N GLY A 67 -6.31 9.51 -12.97
CA GLY A 67 -6.24 8.35 -12.08
C GLY A 67 -7.50 8.22 -11.23
N ILE A 68 -7.63 7.09 -10.54
CA ILE A 68 -8.73 6.80 -9.62
C ILE A 68 -8.38 7.38 -8.25
N ASN A 69 -9.25 8.26 -7.74
CA ASN A 69 -9.17 8.75 -6.36
C ASN A 69 -9.68 7.66 -5.40
N MET A 70 -8.76 7.02 -4.68
CA MET A 70 -9.10 5.92 -3.77
C MET A 70 -9.84 6.40 -2.52
N LYS A 71 -9.55 7.61 -2.02
CA LYS A 71 -10.32 8.23 -0.94
C LYS A 71 -11.80 8.29 -1.31
N ARG A 72 -12.10 8.84 -2.49
CA ARG A 72 -13.48 8.97 -2.96
C ARG A 72 -14.12 7.62 -3.27
N PHE A 73 -13.35 6.66 -3.79
CA PHE A 73 -13.81 5.29 -4.01
C PHE A 73 -14.32 4.64 -2.72
N PHE A 74 -13.64 4.85 -1.59
CA PHE A 74 -14.03 4.32 -0.29
C PHE A 74 -15.08 5.17 0.45
N ASP A 75 -14.99 6.51 0.37
CA ASP A 75 -15.92 7.42 1.06
C ASP A 75 -17.30 7.51 0.38
N GLU A 76 -17.36 7.33 -0.94
CA GLU A 76 -18.60 7.44 -1.74
C GLU A 76 -18.91 6.14 -2.52
N PRO A 77 -19.02 4.97 -1.84
CA PRO A 77 -19.08 3.70 -2.53
C PRO A 77 -20.34 3.58 -3.40
N LYS A 78 -20.14 3.28 -4.68
CA LYS A 78 -21.16 2.83 -5.62
C LYS A 78 -21.22 1.29 -5.62
N PRO A 79 -22.32 0.67 -6.09
CA PRO A 79 -22.37 -0.78 -6.28
C PRO A 79 -21.15 -1.28 -7.04
N PHE A 80 -20.38 -2.15 -6.40
CA PHE A 80 -19.15 -2.68 -6.98
C PHE A 80 -19.48 -3.69 -8.08
N ASP A 81 -18.96 -3.43 -9.28
CA ASP A 81 -19.00 -4.35 -10.41
C ASP A 81 -17.58 -4.49 -10.96
N LEU A 82 -16.98 -5.66 -10.78
CA LEU A 82 -15.59 -5.93 -11.17
C LEU A 82 -15.38 -5.75 -12.68
N VAL A 83 -16.32 -6.21 -13.51
CA VAL A 83 -16.22 -6.12 -14.97
C VAL A 83 -16.31 -4.67 -15.42
N LEU A 84 -17.25 -3.91 -14.87
CA LEU A 84 -17.39 -2.47 -15.16
C LEU A 84 -16.27 -1.63 -14.54
N SER A 85 -15.62 -2.10 -13.48
CA SER A 85 -14.46 -1.44 -12.87
C SER A 85 -13.22 -1.59 -13.75
N ILE A 86 -12.97 -2.80 -14.26
CA ILE A 86 -11.86 -3.07 -15.18
C ILE A 86 -12.10 -2.40 -16.53
N THR A 87 -13.33 -2.38 -17.04
CA THR A 87 -13.63 -1.78 -18.35
C THR A 87 -13.72 -0.26 -18.32
N GLY A 88 -13.82 0.36 -17.13
CA GLY A 88 -13.83 1.80 -16.91
C GLY A 88 -15.15 2.43 -16.43
N PRO A 89 -16.36 1.98 -16.84
CA PRO A 89 -17.62 2.64 -16.47
C PRO A 89 -17.85 2.80 -14.96
N ALA A 90 -17.50 1.79 -14.15
CA ALA A 90 -17.73 1.86 -12.71
C ALA A 90 -16.70 2.71 -11.96
N ILE A 91 -15.54 3.00 -12.57
CA ILE A 91 -14.54 3.89 -11.97
C ILE A 91 -14.67 5.34 -12.42
N ALA A 92 -15.50 5.63 -13.43
CA ALA A 92 -15.71 6.97 -13.98
C ALA A 92 -16.06 8.04 -12.91
N PRO A 93 -16.88 7.75 -11.87
CA PRO A 93 -17.17 8.73 -10.82
C PRO A 93 -15.96 9.14 -9.98
N TYR A 94 -14.89 8.33 -9.97
CA TYR A 94 -13.70 8.52 -9.14
C TYR A 94 -12.48 8.97 -9.95
N LEU A 95 -12.64 9.23 -11.26
CA LEU A 95 -11.54 9.70 -12.11
C LEU A 95 -11.25 11.17 -11.86
N GLU A 96 -10.00 11.48 -11.52
CA GLU A 96 -9.52 12.83 -11.26
C GLU A 96 -8.21 13.11 -12.00
N SER A 97 -7.92 14.38 -12.22
CA SER A 97 -6.62 14.83 -12.72
C SER A 97 -5.75 15.21 -11.52
N GLY A 98 -4.48 14.80 -11.52
CA GLY A 98 -3.59 15.04 -10.38
C GLY A 98 -2.29 14.24 -10.49
N LYS A 99 -1.56 14.11 -9.37
CA LYS A 99 -0.38 13.24 -9.29
C LYS A 99 -0.84 11.78 -9.37
N ILE A 100 -0.52 11.10 -10.47
CA ILE A 100 -0.81 9.68 -10.67
C ILE A 100 0.40 8.88 -10.23
N LEU A 101 0.19 7.77 -9.51
CA LEU A 101 1.27 6.85 -9.17
C LEU A 101 1.96 6.34 -10.42
N THR A 102 3.28 6.36 -10.41
CA THR A 102 4.11 5.72 -11.43
C THR A 102 4.08 4.20 -11.27
N SER A 103 4.47 3.48 -12.33
CA SER A 103 4.59 2.02 -12.26
C SER A 103 5.59 1.56 -11.19
N GLU A 104 6.68 2.32 -11.00
CA GLU A 104 7.70 2.00 -10.00
C GLU A 104 7.17 2.15 -8.56
N GLU A 105 6.47 3.24 -8.27
CA GLU A 105 5.81 3.46 -6.97
C GLU A 105 4.74 2.39 -6.72
N PHE A 106 3.96 2.02 -7.74
CA PHE A 106 2.95 0.96 -7.63
C PHE A 106 3.58 -0.41 -7.34
N ASP A 107 4.67 -0.75 -8.01
CA ASP A 107 5.41 -1.99 -7.76
C ASP A 107 6.04 -2.01 -6.37
N GLN A 108 6.51 -0.85 -5.87
CA GLN A 108 7.02 -0.73 -4.50
C GLN A 108 5.92 -1.03 -3.48
N ILE A 109 4.73 -0.46 -3.66
CA ILE A 109 3.56 -0.77 -2.83
C ILE A 109 3.26 -2.28 -2.91
N GLN A 110 3.09 -2.86 -4.11
CA GLN A 110 2.72 -4.27 -4.25
C GLN A 110 3.72 -5.24 -3.60
N ARG A 111 5.03 -4.99 -3.73
CA ARG A 111 6.07 -5.84 -3.13
C ARG A 111 5.97 -5.91 -1.60
N GLN A 112 5.58 -4.83 -0.93
CA GLN A 112 5.53 -4.77 0.53
C GLN A 112 4.23 -5.33 1.13
N PHE A 113 3.14 -5.36 0.36
CA PHE A 113 1.85 -5.92 0.81
C PHE A 113 1.71 -7.44 0.53
N GLY A 114 2.76 -8.11 0.05
CA GLY A 114 2.82 -9.57 -0.12
C GLY A 114 2.02 -10.12 -1.32
N GLY A 115 1.97 -11.45 -1.47
CA GLY A 115 1.43 -12.13 -2.67
C GLY A 115 -0.06 -11.91 -2.98
N ALA A 116 -0.83 -11.33 -2.04
CA ALA A 116 -2.21 -10.92 -2.27
C ALA A 116 -2.32 -9.48 -2.84
N GLY A 117 -1.28 -8.65 -2.70
CA GLY A 117 -1.22 -7.29 -3.22
C GLY A 117 -2.01 -6.26 -2.41
N PHE A 118 -1.65 -4.99 -2.58
CA PHE A 118 -2.25 -3.84 -1.89
C PHE A 118 -3.77 -3.71 -2.11
N LEU A 119 -4.25 -3.97 -3.32
CA LEU A 119 -5.68 -3.85 -3.64
C LEU A 119 -6.53 -4.87 -2.89
N THR A 120 -6.03 -6.08 -2.67
CA THR A 120 -6.74 -7.11 -1.88
C THR A 120 -6.82 -6.71 -0.41
N PHE A 121 -5.73 -6.18 0.14
CA PHE A 121 -5.71 -5.64 1.51
C PHE A 121 -6.72 -4.50 1.68
N ALA A 122 -6.75 -3.55 0.74
CA ALA A 122 -7.67 -2.40 0.79
C ALA A 122 -9.15 -2.79 0.63
N LEU A 123 -9.46 -3.83 -0.16
CA LEU A 123 -10.82 -4.36 -0.30
C LEU A 123 -11.32 -5.13 0.93
N TRP A 124 -10.43 -5.70 1.75
CA TRP A 124 -10.79 -6.53 2.90
C TRP A 124 -11.08 -5.74 4.18
N PHE A 125 -10.55 -4.53 4.32
CA PHE A 125 -10.77 -3.64 5.48
C PHE A 125 -12.05 -2.79 5.39
N ASN A 126 -12.80 -2.86 4.29
CA ASN A 126 -14.06 -2.15 4.09
C ASN A 126 -15.27 -3.00 4.53
#